data_AF-A0A3N5VSE6-F1
#
_entry.id   AF-A0A3N5VSE6-F1
#
_cell.length_a   1.000
_cell.length_b   1.000
_cell.length_c   1.000
_cell.angle_alpha   90.00
_cell.angle_beta   90.00
_cell.angle_gamma   90.00
#
_symmetry.space_group_name_H-M   'P 1'
#
loop_
_entity.id
_entity.type
_entity.pdbx_description
1 polymer ?
#
loop_
_entity_poly.entity_id
_entity_poly.type
_entity_poly.pdbx_seq_one_letter_code
_entity_poly.pdbx_strand_id
1 'polypeptide(L)'
;MPKEFYTERDIEDLFQRGIRSLQVTENVVLTELAYEKATRLGLQLLSDRADNPPAGPVRPYISAPPTRQPKPTIGPAAPATFQPEASPSSASDVEKRIRSAVIAKLGNQVDAKLLDNIIQRVVKGVGLK
;
A
#
# COMPACT_ATOMS: atom_id res chain seq x y z
N MET A 1 -4.47 -29.87 -10.71
CA MET A 1 -5.08 -29.14 -11.85
C MET A 1 -4.14 -29.25 -13.04
N PRO A 2 -4.66 -29.34 -14.28
CA PRO A 2 -3.81 -29.31 -15.47
C PRO A 2 -3.11 -27.95 -15.62
N LYS A 3 -1.88 -27.96 -16.17
CA LYS A 3 -1.13 -26.74 -16.49
C LYS A 3 -1.57 -26.20 -17.84
N GLU A 4 -1.67 -24.89 -17.94
CA GLU A 4 -2.05 -24.18 -19.16
C GLU A 4 -0.81 -23.55 -19.79
N PHE A 5 -0.60 -23.82 -21.08
CA PHE A 5 0.57 -23.37 -21.81
C PHE A 5 0.17 -22.30 -22.81
N TYR A 6 0.76 -21.12 -22.69
CA TYR A 6 0.54 -20.01 -23.62
C TYR A 6 1.71 -19.91 -24.58
N THR A 7 1.39 -19.94 -25.86
CA THR A 7 2.33 -19.68 -26.94
C THR A 7 2.20 -18.25 -27.45
N GLU A 8 3.09 -17.84 -28.35
CA GLU A 8 3.02 -16.52 -28.99
C GLU A 8 1.63 -16.24 -29.59
N ARG A 9 1.03 -17.25 -30.24
CA ARG A 9 -0.23 -17.08 -30.96
C ARG A 9 -1.41 -16.89 -30.00
N ASP A 10 -1.37 -17.54 -28.84
CA ASP A 10 -2.39 -17.37 -27.80
C ASP A 10 -2.36 -15.95 -27.22
N ILE A 11 -1.17 -15.39 -26.97
CA ILE A 11 -1.02 -14.01 -26.47
C ILE A 11 -1.53 -12.99 -27.50
N GLU A 12 -1.25 -13.21 -28.78
CA GLU A 12 -1.74 -12.35 -29.85
C GLU A 12 -3.28 -12.39 -29.96
N ASP A 13 -3.88 -13.57 -29.91
CA ASP A 13 -5.33 -13.75 -29.91
C ASP A 13 -5.99 -13.11 -28.69
N LEU A 14 -5.43 -13.29 -27.49
CA LEU A 14 -5.91 -12.62 -26.27
C LEU A 14 -5.93 -11.09 -26.44
N PHE A 15 -4.85 -10.53 -27.01
CA PHE A 15 -4.75 -9.10 -27.25
C PHE A 15 -5.75 -8.61 -28.30
N GLN A 16 -5.95 -9.37 -29.39
CA GLN A 16 -6.96 -9.07 -30.42
C GLN A 16 -8.38 -9.09 -29.86
N ARG A 17 -8.65 -9.95 -28.87
CA ARG A 17 -9.92 -9.98 -28.11
C ARG A 17 -10.06 -8.80 -27.14
N GLY A 18 -9.05 -7.95 -27.03
CA GLY A 18 -9.04 -6.77 -26.16
C GLY A 18 -8.58 -7.05 -24.73
N ILE A 19 -8.09 -8.25 -24.44
CA ILE A 19 -7.55 -8.60 -23.12
C ILE A 19 -6.16 -7.98 -22.99
N ARG A 20 -5.97 -7.13 -21.99
CA ARG A 20 -4.71 -6.40 -21.76
C ARG A 20 -3.93 -6.88 -20.54
N SER A 21 -4.48 -7.84 -19.80
CA SER A 21 -3.86 -8.41 -18.61
C SER A 21 -4.03 -9.92 -18.58
N LEU A 22 -2.97 -10.63 -18.19
CA LEU A 22 -2.95 -12.07 -18.01
C LEU A 22 -2.38 -12.39 -16.62
N GLN A 23 -3.11 -13.15 -15.83
CA GLN A 23 -2.66 -13.59 -14.51
C GLN A 23 -1.73 -14.80 -14.66
N VAL A 24 -0.46 -14.60 -14.33
CA VAL A 24 0.56 -15.64 -14.39
C VAL A 24 0.63 -16.33 -13.03
N THR A 25 -0.14 -17.41 -12.91
CA THR A 25 -0.16 -18.29 -11.73
C THR A 25 0.82 -19.45 -11.90
N GLU A 26 0.99 -20.28 -10.86
CA GLU A 26 1.86 -21.47 -10.91
C GLU A 26 1.42 -22.54 -11.93
N ASN A 27 0.18 -22.46 -12.40
CA ASN A 27 -0.38 -23.36 -13.40
C ASN A 27 -0.23 -22.83 -14.83
N VAL A 28 0.21 -21.58 -15.00
CA VAL A 28 0.34 -20.91 -16.30
C VAL A 28 1.81 -20.92 -16.70
N VAL A 29 2.10 -21.51 -17.85
CA VAL A 29 3.45 -21.57 -18.41
C VAL A 29 3.47 -20.79 -19.72
N LEU A 30 4.27 -19.73 -19.77
CA LEU A 30 4.51 -18.98 -20.98
C LEU A 30 5.79 -19.48 -21.65
N THR A 31 5.76 -19.66 -22.96
CA THR A 31 6.99 -19.83 -23.71
C THR A 31 7.76 -18.51 -23.80
N GLU A 32 9.05 -18.58 -24.13
CA GLU A 32 9.89 -17.37 -24.27
C GLU A 32 9.29 -16.40 -25.31
N LEU A 33 8.89 -16.92 -26.47
CA LEU A 33 8.23 -16.13 -27.52
C LEU A 33 6.91 -15.50 -27.05
N ALA A 34 6.13 -16.21 -26.24
CA ALA A 34 4.90 -15.67 -25.66
C ALA A 34 5.17 -14.49 -24.73
N TYR A 35 6.19 -14.60 -23.87
CA TYR A 35 6.59 -13.54 -22.95
C TYR A 35 7.09 -12.28 -23.68
N GLU A 36 7.94 -12.46 -24.70
CA GLU A 36 8.38 -11.34 -25.55
C GLU A 36 7.20 -10.66 -26.25
N LYS A 37 6.26 -11.44 -26.80
CA LYS A 37 5.08 -10.91 -27.49
C LYS A 37 4.15 -10.17 -26.55
N ALA A 38 3.92 -10.69 -25.34
CA ALA A 38 3.15 -10.00 -24.32
C ALA A 38 3.78 -8.63 -23.99
N THR A 39 5.11 -8.60 -23.82
CA THR A 39 5.87 -7.37 -23.53
C THR A 39 5.79 -6.37 -24.68
N ARG A 40 5.94 -6.83 -25.93
CA ARG A 40 5.86 -5.96 -27.14
C ARG A 40 4.46 -5.38 -27.34
N LEU A 41 3.42 -6.15 -27.08
CA LEU A 41 2.02 -5.72 -27.19
C LEU A 41 1.58 -4.87 -25.99
N GLY A 42 2.39 -4.80 -24.92
CA GLY A 42 2.04 -4.09 -23.70
C GLY A 42 0.98 -4.81 -22.86
N LEU A 43 0.87 -6.13 -23.00
CA LEU A 43 0.00 -6.98 -22.19
C LEU A 43 0.61 -7.15 -20.80
N GLN A 44 -0.15 -6.79 -19.76
CA GLN A 44 0.29 -6.83 -18.37
C GLN A 44 0.28 -8.26 -17.83
N LEU A 45 1.45 -8.76 -17.45
CA LEU A 45 1.59 -10.06 -16.80
C LEU A 45 1.54 -9.86 -15.28
N LEU A 46 0.42 -10.26 -14.66
CA LEU A 46 0.23 -10.14 -13.21
C LEU A 46 0.69 -11.42 -12.52
N SER A 47 1.83 -11.35 -11.84
CA SER A 47 2.38 -12.46 -11.07
C SER A 47 1.80 -12.49 -9.66
N ASP A 48 1.20 -13.62 -9.26
CA ASP A 48 0.56 -13.81 -7.96
C ASP A 48 1.55 -13.77 -6.77
N ARG A 49 2.84 -14.02 -7.05
CA ARG A 49 3.91 -14.12 -6.05
C ARG A 49 4.20 -12.83 -5.27
N ALA A 50 3.57 -11.71 -5.62
CA ALA A 50 3.89 -10.40 -5.06
C ALA A 50 3.14 -10.05 -3.75
N ASP A 51 2.05 -10.73 -3.37
CA ASP A 51 1.13 -10.20 -2.33
C ASP A 51 0.81 -11.11 -1.14
N ASN A 52 1.75 -11.93 -0.65
CA ASN A 52 1.58 -12.51 0.68
C ASN A 52 2.84 -12.37 1.53
N PRO A 53 3.07 -11.21 2.16
CA PRO A 53 4.03 -11.17 3.25
C PRO A 53 3.55 -12.16 4.32
N PRO A 54 4.38 -13.13 4.77
CA PRO A 54 3.97 -14.07 5.80
C PRO A 54 3.47 -13.26 6.99
N ALA A 55 2.20 -13.46 7.34
CA ALA A 55 1.58 -12.83 8.49
C ALA A 55 2.45 -13.12 9.71
N GLY A 56 3.20 -12.09 10.15
CA GLY A 56 3.99 -12.18 11.36
C GLY A 56 3.10 -12.60 12.54
N PRO A 57 3.64 -13.30 13.54
CA PRO A 57 2.85 -13.81 14.65
C PRO A 57 2.04 -12.69 15.31
N VAL A 58 0.72 -12.91 15.42
CA VAL A 58 -0.19 -12.02 16.15
C VAL A 58 0.29 -11.97 17.60
N ARG A 59 0.70 -10.77 18.05
CA ARG A 59 1.05 -10.54 19.45
C ARG A 59 -0.26 -10.44 20.24
N PRO A 60 -0.56 -11.36 21.18
CA PRO A 60 -1.72 -11.22 22.05
C PRO A 60 -1.59 -9.94 22.87
N TYR A 61 -2.61 -9.08 22.81
CA TYR A 61 -2.68 -7.86 23.63
C TYR A 61 -2.93 -8.24 25.10
N ILE A 62 -1.87 -8.34 25.90
CA ILE A 62 -1.99 -8.26 27.37
C ILE A 62 -1.89 -6.78 27.76
N SER A 63 -2.94 -6.00 27.48
CA SER A 63 -3.26 -4.73 28.14
C SER A 63 -4.56 -4.20 27.54
N ALA A 64 -5.69 -4.60 28.10
CA ALA A 64 -6.95 -3.92 27.90
C ALA A 64 -6.96 -2.62 28.72
N PRO A 65 -7.19 -1.42 28.13
CA PRO A 65 -7.78 -0.32 28.87
C PRO A 65 -9.31 -0.48 28.86
N PRO A 66 -9.99 -0.41 30.02
CA PRO A 66 -11.44 -0.55 30.08
C PRO A 66 -12.11 0.64 29.39
N THR A 67 -13.06 0.33 28.51
CA THR A 67 -14.02 1.26 27.92
C THR A 67 -14.76 2.03 29.03
N ARG A 68 -14.52 3.34 29.15
CA ARG A 68 -15.29 4.23 30.03
C ARG A 68 -16.35 4.98 29.21
N GLN A 69 -17.61 4.64 29.45
CA GLN A 69 -18.78 5.47 29.14
C GLN A 69 -19.11 6.43 30.32
N PRO A 70 -19.89 7.51 30.10
CA PRO A 70 -19.74 8.80 30.83
C PRO A 70 -20.86 9.11 31.86
N LYS A 71 -20.66 10.26 32.57
CA LYS A 71 -21.58 11.12 33.40
C LYS A 71 -21.46 10.99 34.95
N PRO A 72 -21.80 12.03 35.75
CA PRO A 72 -21.10 13.32 35.90
C PRO A 72 -20.96 13.76 37.39
N THR A 73 -20.39 14.95 37.61
CA THR A 73 -20.70 15.92 38.70
C THR A 73 -19.71 16.06 39.88
N ILE A 74 -19.45 17.34 40.18
CA ILE A 74 -18.95 18.01 41.40
C ILE A 74 -17.41 18.21 41.50
N GLY A 75 -16.98 19.48 41.34
CA GLY A 75 -15.60 20.00 41.47
C GLY A 75 -15.14 20.23 42.93
N PRO A 76 -14.15 21.12 43.25
CA PRO A 76 -13.58 22.23 42.44
C PRO A 76 -12.02 22.37 42.41
N ALA A 77 -11.56 23.26 41.50
CA ALA A 77 -10.28 24.01 41.41
C ALA A 77 -8.94 23.24 41.17
N ALA A 78 -8.32 23.19 39.97
CA ALA A 78 -7.75 24.24 39.08
C ALA A 78 -6.42 24.88 39.63
N PRO A 79 -5.40 25.19 38.78
CA PRO A 79 -5.52 25.62 37.39
C PRO A 79 -4.80 24.77 36.35
N ALA A 80 -5.17 25.06 35.10
CA ALA A 80 -4.95 24.30 33.89
C ALA A 80 -3.57 24.52 33.25
N THR A 81 -3.15 23.56 32.43
CA THR A 81 -2.47 23.88 31.17
C THR A 81 -3.10 23.01 30.06
N PHE A 82 -4.18 23.56 29.51
CA PHE A 82 -4.64 23.48 28.11
C PHE A 82 -4.66 22.11 27.39
N GLN A 83 -5.87 21.54 27.27
CA GLN A 83 -6.37 21.21 25.94
C GLN A 83 -6.98 22.47 25.33
N PRO A 84 -6.84 22.66 24.01
CA PRO A 84 -7.98 22.41 23.10
C PRO A 84 -7.51 21.52 21.95
N GLU A 85 -8.26 20.50 21.52
CA GLU A 85 -9.43 20.62 20.64
C GLU A 85 -9.15 21.43 19.36
N ALA A 86 -9.58 20.86 18.22
CA ALA A 86 -9.64 21.45 16.86
C ALA A 86 -8.38 21.34 15.96
N SER A 87 -8.47 20.44 14.98
CA SER A 87 -7.89 20.58 13.61
C SER A 87 -8.11 22.01 13.07
N PRO A 88 -7.26 22.57 12.17
CA PRO A 88 -6.80 21.98 10.89
C PRO A 88 -5.34 22.33 10.48
N SER A 89 -4.86 21.83 9.32
CA SER A 89 -3.66 22.26 8.52
C SER A 89 -2.59 21.15 8.31
N SER A 90 -2.94 19.95 7.82
CA SER A 90 -3.28 19.58 6.42
C SER A 90 -2.12 19.29 5.45
N ALA A 91 -0.87 19.52 5.82
CA ALA A 91 0.28 19.02 5.03
C ALA A 91 1.28 18.27 5.91
N SER A 92 1.76 18.90 6.99
CA SER A 92 2.82 18.33 7.82
C SER A 92 2.44 17.02 8.53
N ASP A 93 1.18 16.86 8.91
CA ASP A 93 0.65 15.60 9.46
C ASP A 93 0.55 14.50 8.41
N VAL A 94 0.18 14.87 7.18
CA VAL A 94 0.13 13.95 6.04
C VAL A 94 1.55 13.50 5.71
N GLU A 95 2.52 14.40 5.68
CA GLU A 95 3.94 14.12 5.46
C GLU A 95 4.49 13.16 6.53
N LYS A 96 4.22 13.43 7.81
CA LYS A 96 4.62 12.54 8.94
C LYS A 96 4.00 11.15 8.81
N ARG A 97 2.72 11.07 8.42
CA ARG A 97 1.99 9.81 8.26
C ARG A 97 2.47 9.00 7.06
N ILE A 98 2.83 9.67 5.96
CA ILE A 98 3.44 9.03 4.79
C ILE A 98 4.85 8.53 5.17
N ARG A 99 5.66 9.36 5.83
CA ARG A 99 7.01 8.98 6.27
C ARG A 99 7.01 7.74 7.15
N SER A 100 6.14 7.68 8.15
CA SER A 100 6.04 6.53 9.05
C SER A 100 5.54 5.27 8.34
N ALA A 101 4.55 5.39 7.43
CA ALA A 101 4.06 4.28 6.63
C ALA A 101 5.13 3.71 5.68
N VAL A 102 5.91 4.59 5.04
CA VAL A 102 6.99 4.19 4.12
C VAL A 102 8.13 3.52 4.88
N ILE A 103 8.54 4.06 6.03
CA ILE A 103 9.57 3.42 6.87
C ILE A 103 9.08 2.07 7.41
N ALA A 104 7.81 1.94 7.78
CA ALA A 104 7.26 0.66 8.22
C ALA A 104 7.21 -0.40 7.10
N LYS A 105 7.02 0.02 5.84
CA LYS A 105 6.94 -0.88 4.67
C LYS A 105 8.29 -1.20 4.04
N LEU A 106 9.17 -0.21 3.87
CA LEU A 106 10.46 -0.35 3.18
C LEU A 106 11.66 -0.44 4.15
N GLY A 107 11.47 -0.12 5.43
CA GLY A 107 12.52 -0.16 6.44
C GLY A 107 13.62 0.87 6.19
N ASN A 108 14.85 0.52 6.56
CA ASN A 108 16.05 1.36 6.43
C ASN A 108 16.66 1.34 5.00
N GLN A 109 15.92 0.85 4.00
CA GLN A 109 16.43 0.74 2.62
C GLN A 109 16.31 2.04 1.82
N VAL A 110 15.80 3.11 2.43
CA VAL A 110 15.55 4.38 1.75
C VAL A 110 16.29 5.50 2.46
N ASP A 111 17.00 6.32 1.68
CA ASP A 111 17.66 7.52 2.19
C ASP A 111 16.63 8.53 2.70
N ALA A 112 16.85 9.04 3.92
CA ALA A 112 15.91 9.92 4.60
C ALA A 112 15.71 11.26 3.87
N LYS A 113 16.74 11.77 3.18
CA LYS A 113 16.62 13.00 2.38
C LYS A 113 15.86 12.73 1.08
N LEU A 114 16.11 11.60 0.43
CA LEU A 114 15.37 11.23 -0.77
C LEU A 114 13.87 11.07 -0.47
N LEU A 115 13.53 10.42 0.65
CA LEU A 115 12.14 10.25 1.08
C LEU A 115 11.43 11.59 1.29
N ASP A 116 12.07 12.54 1.96
CA ASP A 116 11.51 13.87 2.24
C ASP A 116 11.22 14.65 0.95
N ASN A 117 12.16 14.61 -0.02
CA ASN A 117 11.99 15.25 -1.33
C ASN A 117 10.82 14.64 -2.14
N ILE A 118 10.66 13.32 -2.09
CA ILE A 118 9.55 12.64 -2.77
C ILE A 118 8.21 13.00 -2.11
N ILE A 119 8.15 12.98 -0.78
CA ILE A 119 6.95 13.36 -0.03
C ILE A 119 6.53 14.79 -0.37
N GLN A 120 7.47 15.73 -0.34
CA GLN A 120 7.19 17.14 -0.66
C GLN A 120 6.67 17.32 -2.09
N ARG A 121 7.25 16.59 -3.07
CA ARG A 121 6.79 16.59 -4.46
C ARG A 121 5.38 16.02 -4.60
N VAL A 122 5.07 14.93 -3.89
CA VAL A 122 3.75 14.29 -3.93
C VAL A 122 2.71 15.22 -3.32
N VAL A 123 2.94 15.74 -2.10
CA VAL A 123 2.00 16.66 -1.44
C VAL A 123 1.70 17.89 -2.32
N LYS A 124 2.73 18.45 -2.96
CA LYS A 124 2.57 19.55 -3.92
C LYS A 124 1.77 19.14 -5.17
N GLY A 125 1.94 17.92 -5.66
CA GLY A 125 1.22 17.37 -6.82
C GLY A 125 -0.25 17.02 -6.54
N VAL A 126 -0.58 16.62 -5.30
CA VAL A 126 -1.97 16.29 -4.90
C VAL A 126 -2.77 17.54 -4.52
N GLY A 127 -2.14 18.72 -4.48
CA GLY A 127 -2.83 19.99 -4.22
C GLY A 127 -3.27 20.20 -2.76
N LEU A 128 -2.72 19.43 -1.83
CA LEU A 128 -2.85 19.64 -0.39
C LEU A 128 -1.94 20.83 -0.01
N LYS A 129 -2.54 22.02 0.11
CA LYS A 129 -1.91 23.23 0.64
C LYS A 129 -2.45 23.54 2.03
#